data_AF-A0A7S3UJM2-F1
#
_entry.id   AF-A0A7S3UJM2-F1
#
_cell.length_a   1.000
_cell.length_b   1.000
_cell.length_c   1.000
_cell.angle_alpha   90.00
_cell.angle_beta   90.00
_cell.angle_gamma   90.00
#
_symmetry.space_group_name_H-M   'P 1'
#
loop_
_entity.id
_entity.type
_entity.pdbx_description
1 polymer ?
#
loop_
_entity_poly.entity_id
_entity_poly.type
_entity_poly.pdbx_seq_one_letter_code
_entity_poly.pdbx_strand_id
1 'polypeptide(L)'
;KSFLVLHWGLMDIRKQLGRSRERYLKGFEDKVYKIRQNSQDIVDTLNLPMPFPYYHILNVMLTMNLSLWAWTMGCHDSALAPLIFFVSSLIFLGMKELAADLSNPFGTDSVDFPTDLWLCMTYNSSVQFMEHSEEFQLELE
;
A
#
# COMPACT_ATOMS: atom_id res chain seq x y z
N LYS A 1 -8.17 14.74 7.95
CA LYS A 1 -7.81 16.04 7.31
C LYS A 1 -8.00 16.01 5.78
N SER A 2 -7.67 14.91 5.09
CA SER A 2 -7.92 14.68 3.65
C SER A 2 -9.37 14.96 3.19
N PHE A 3 -10.36 14.65 4.03
CA PHE A 3 -11.78 14.88 3.70
C PHE A 3 -12.14 16.35 3.40
N LEU A 4 -11.51 17.32 4.08
CA LEU A 4 -11.83 18.73 3.91
C LEU A 4 -11.49 19.24 2.50
N VAL A 5 -10.35 18.80 1.96
CA VAL A 5 -9.90 19.20 0.62
C VAL A 5 -10.84 18.67 -0.46
N LEU A 6 -11.22 17.39 -0.37
CA LEU A 6 -12.18 16.78 -1.29
C LEU A 6 -13.55 17.47 -1.24
N HIS A 7 -14.02 17.81 -0.04
CA HIS A 7 -15.28 18.51 0.14
C HIS A 7 -15.23 19.93 -0.43
N TRP A 8 -14.16 20.68 -0.19
CA TRP A 8 -13.97 22.02 -0.75
C TRP A 8 -13.91 22.00 -2.28
N GLY A 9 -13.18 21.06 -2.87
CA GLY A 9 -13.15 20.89 -4.33
C GLY A 9 -14.53 20.61 -4.92
N LEU A 10 -15.32 19.76 -4.26
CA LEU A 10 -16.69 19.49 -4.69
C LEU A 10 -17.60 20.73 -4.59
N MET A 11 -17.47 21.50 -3.51
CA MET A 11 -18.23 22.75 -3.34
C MET A 11 -17.90 23.76 -4.43
N ASP A 12 -16.65 23.86 -4.84
CA ASP A 12 -16.24 24.80 -5.88
C ASP A 12 -16.78 24.38 -7.25
N ILE A 13 -16.66 23.10 -7.61
CA ILE A 13 -17.25 22.53 -8.84
C ILE A 13 -18.76 22.78 -8.88
N ARG A 14 -19.46 22.58 -7.75
CA ARG A 14 -20.90 22.82 -7.65
C ARG A 14 -21.29 24.28 -7.88
N LYS A 15 -20.46 25.23 -7.43
CA LYS A 15 -20.67 26.66 -7.68
C LYS A 15 -20.45 27.00 -9.15
N GLN A 16 -19.42 26.44 -9.79
CA GLN A 16 -19.06 26.75 -11.17
C GLN A 16 -20.00 26.12 -12.22
N LEU A 17 -20.49 24.89 -12.01
CA LEU A 17 -21.30 24.18 -13.01
C LEU A 17 -22.77 24.67 -13.12
N GLY A 18 -23.29 25.38 -12.12
CA GLY A 18 -24.68 25.84 -12.06
C GLY A 18 -25.72 24.70 -12.03
N ARG A 19 -27.03 25.06 -12.00
CA ARG A 19 -28.14 24.08 -11.98
C ARG A 19 -28.32 23.29 -13.29
N SER A 20 -27.73 23.74 -14.40
CA SER A 20 -28.00 23.20 -15.74
C SER A 20 -27.22 21.91 -16.07
N ARG A 21 -26.21 21.52 -15.27
CA ARG A 21 -25.27 20.41 -15.58
C ARG A 21 -25.21 19.35 -14.47
N GLU A 22 -26.36 19.07 -13.86
CA GLU A 22 -26.50 18.16 -12.70
C GLU A 22 -25.98 16.74 -12.97
N ARG A 23 -26.08 16.24 -14.21
CA ARG A 23 -25.54 14.93 -14.60
C ARG A 23 -24.02 14.86 -14.47
N TYR A 24 -23.32 15.94 -14.84
CA TYR A 24 -21.85 16.01 -14.72
C TYR A 24 -21.42 16.14 -13.26
N LEU A 25 -22.18 16.92 -12.48
CA LEU A 25 -21.94 17.05 -11.04
C LEU A 25 -22.00 15.69 -10.34
N LYS A 26 -23.04 14.87 -10.64
CA LYS A 26 -23.16 13.51 -10.09
C LYS A 26 -21.95 12.63 -10.46
N GLY A 27 -21.48 12.69 -11.71
CA GLY A 27 -20.30 11.95 -12.13
C GLY A 27 -19.02 12.37 -11.40
N PHE A 28 -18.87 13.65 -11.06
CA PHE A 28 -17.78 14.14 -10.21
C PHE A 28 -17.93 13.70 -8.76
N GLU A 29 -19.13 13.79 -8.20
CA GLU A 29 -19.43 13.30 -6.85
C GLU A 29 -19.03 11.83 -6.69
N ASP A 30 -19.46 10.97 -7.62
CA ASP A 30 -19.14 9.54 -7.60
C ASP A 30 -17.62 9.29 -7.59
N LYS A 31 -16.86 10.05 -8.39
CA LYS A 31 -15.38 9.96 -8.43
C LYS A 31 -14.75 10.42 -7.13
N VAL A 32 -15.22 11.54 -6.54
CA VAL A 32 -14.72 12.06 -5.27
C VAL A 32 -14.99 11.07 -4.14
N TYR A 33 -16.17 10.46 -4.10
CA TYR A 33 -16.48 9.42 -3.12
C TYR A 33 -15.60 8.18 -3.28
N LYS A 34 -15.30 7.78 -4.52
CA LYS A 34 -14.38 6.67 -4.79
C LYS A 34 -12.96 6.95 -4.28
N ILE A 35 -12.43 8.16 -4.52
CA ILE A 35 -11.11 8.56 -3.98
C ILE A 35 -11.12 8.52 -2.45
N ARG A 36 -12.20 9.02 -1.84
CA ARG A 36 -12.37 8.98 -0.38
C ARG A 36 -12.39 7.54 0.15
N GLN A 37 -13.17 6.67 -0.49
CA GLN A 37 -13.28 5.27 -0.09
C GLN A 37 -11.91 4.59 -0.13
N ASN A 38 -11.19 4.69 -1.25
CA ASN A 38 -9.85 4.14 -1.37
C ASN A 38 -8.88 4.67 -0.29
N SER A 39 -8.95 5.98 -0.01
CA SER A 39 -8.11 6.59 1.04
C SER A 39 -8.46 6.06 2.43
N GLN A 40 -9.74 5.80 2.69
CA GLN A 40 -10.20 5.24 3.96
C GLN A 40 -9.78 3.77 4.08
N ASP A 41 -9.92 2.98 3.01
CA ASP A 41 -9.51 1.58 2.98
C ASP A 41 -8.01 1.42 3.28
N ILE A 42 -7.17 2.32 2.76
CA ILE A 42 -5.73 2.35 3.07
C ILE A 42 -5.50 2.63 4.55
N VAL A 43 -6.17 3.65 5.11
CA VAL A 43 -6.05 4.03 6.52
C VAL A 43 -6.54 2.90 7.43
N ASP A 44 -7.65 2.26 7.09
CA ASP A 44 -8.23 1.16 7.85
C ASP A 44 -7.34 -0.08 7.80
N THR A 45 -6.74 -0.37 6.64
CA THR A 45 -5.76 -1.45 6.48
C THR A 45 -4.52 -1.19 7.34
N LEU A 46 -4.01 0.05 7.36
CA LEU A 46 -2.86 0.44 8.20
C LEU A 46 -3.18 0.45 9.70
N ASN A 47 -4.43 0.76 10.06
CA ASN A 47 -4.90 0.77 11.45
C ASN A 47 -5.24 -0.62 12.01
N LEU A 48 -5.13 -1.67 11.20
CA LEU A 48 -5.23 -3.06 11.63
C LEU A 48 -3.83 -3.70 11.73
N PRO A 49 -2.90 -3.18 12.56
CA PRO A 49 -1.62 -3.83 12.73
C PRO A 49 -1.82 -5.21 13.34
N MET A 50 -1.03 -6.18 12.90
CA MET A 50 -0.96 -7.49 13.53
C MET A 50 -0.74 -7.31 15.04
N PRO A 51 -1.60 -7.86 15.92
CA PRO A 51 -1.45 -7.61 17.34
C PRO A 51 -0.09 -8.14 17.80
N PHE A 52 0.63 -7.30 18.55
CA PHE A 52 2.00 -7.56 19.03
C PHE A 52 2.24 -8.98 19.60
N PRO A 53 1.30 -9.58 20.37
CA PRO A 53 1.48 -10.96 20.84
C PRO A 53 1.64 -12.00 19.72
N TYR A 54 0.95 -11.84 18.59
CA TYR A 54 1.05 -12.79 17.46
C TYR A 54 2.43 -12.76 16.83
N TYR A 55 3.03 -11.57 16.71
CA TYR A 55 4.39 -11.43 16.21
C TYR A 55 5.39 -12.19 17.08
N HIS A 56 5.28 -12.06 18.41
CA HIS A 56 6.16 -12.78 19.33
C HIS A 56 5.94 -14.29 19.32
N ILE A 57 4.68 -14.74 19.34
CA ILE A 57 4.36 -16.17 19.30
C ILE A 57 4.88 -16.80 18.00
N LEU A 58 4.74 -16.13 16.86
CA LEU A 58 5.25 -16.62 15.57
C LEU A 58 6.77 -16.75 15.57
N ASN A 59 7.49 -15.75 16.08
CA ASN A 59 8.95 -15.82 16.21
C ASN A 59 9.39 -16.96 17.14
N VAL A 60 8.76 -17.10 18.32
CA VAL A 60 9.08 -18.18 19.28
C VAL A 60 8.81 -19.55 18.65
N MET A 61 7.66 -19.73 18.00
CA MET A 61 7.29 -20.97 17.34
C MET A 61 8.28 -21.34 16.22
N LEU A 62 8.68 -20.37 15.40
CA LEU A 62 9.66 -20.59 14.33
C LEU A 62 11.03 -20.98 14.91
N THR A 63 11.52 -20.23 15.90
CA THR A 63 12.82 -20.51 16.54
C THR A 63 12.83 -21.87 17.23
N MET A 64 11.76 -22.25 17.92
CA MET A 64 11.66 -23.59 18.54
C MET A 64 11.66 -24.70 17.48
N ASN A 65 10.89 -24.55 16.39
CA ASN A 65 10.86 -25.54 15.31
C ASN A 65 12.23 -25.72 14.64
N LEU A 66 12.90 -24.62 14.30
CA LEU A 66 14.24 -24.69 13.71
C LEU A 66 15.26 -25.29 14.68
N SER A 67 15.14 -25.01 15.98
CA SER A 67 16.03 -25.57 17.01
C SER A 67 15.84 -27.08 17.17
N LEU A 68 14.58 -27.56 17.16
CA LEU A 68 14.27 -28.99 17.19
C LEU A 68 14.78 -29.69 15.94
N TRP A 69 14.63 -29.08 14.76
CA TRP A 69 15.14 -29.61 13.50
C TRP A 69 16.68 -29.65 13.46
N ALA A 70 17.34 -28.65 14.02
CA ALA A 70 18.80 -28.63 14.15
C ALA A 70 19.27 -29.81 15.01
N TRP A 71 18.59 -30.06 16.13
CA TRP A 71 18.89 -31.19 17.01
C TRP A 71 18.70 -32.54 16.31
N THR A 72 17.54 -32.76 15.67
CA THR A 72 17.25 -34.04 15.02
C THR A 72 18.19 -34.33 13.84
N MET A 73 18.48 -33.33 13.02
CA MET A 73 19.43 -33.48 11.91
C MET A 73 20.88 -33.61 12.38
N GLY A 74 21.23 -33.02 13.53
CA GLY A 74 22.55 -33.18 14.16
C GLY A 74 22.82 -34.59 14.69
N CYS A 75 21.78 -35.35 15.03
CA CYS A 75 21.89 -36.76 15.42
C CYS A 75 21.96 -37.72 14.23
N HIS A 76 21.80 -37.25 12.99
CA HIS A 76 21.86 -38.09 11.79
C HIS A 76 23.30 -38.20 11.25
N ASP A 77 23.75 -39.42 10.96
CA ASP A 77 25.11 -39.68 10.44
C ASP A 77 25.33 -39.24 8.97
N SER A 78 24.30 -38.71 8.31
CA SER A 78 24.40 -38.30 6.90
C SER A 78 25.01 -36.92 6.77
N ALA A 79 26.10 -36.82 5.99
CA ALA A 79 26.74 -35.53 5.64
C ALA A 79 25.82 -34.56 4.86
N LEU A 80 24.70 -35.05 4.30
CA LEU A 80 23.71 -34.22 3.62
C LEU A 80 22.70 -33.56 4.58
N ALA A 81 22.55 -34.06 5.80
CA ALA A 81 21.62 -33.52 6.79
C ALA A 81 21.84 -32.02 7.09
N PRO A 82 23.07 -31.52 7.34
CA PRO A 82 23.30 -30.10 7.58
C PRO A 82 23.00 -29.23 6.35
N LEU A 83 23.23 -29.73 5.13
CA LEU A 83 22.92 -29.00 3.90
C LEU A 83 21.40 -28.83 3.73
N ILE A 84 20.64 -29.90 3.94
CA ILE A 84 19.16 -29.85 3.87
C ILE A 84 18.61 -28.90 4.94
N PHE A 85 19.13 -29.00 6.17
CA PHE A 85 18.75 -28.11 7.26
C PHE A 85 19.05 -26.64 6.95
N PHE A 86 20.22 -26.34 6.34
CA PHE A 86 20.58 -24.99 5.93
C PHE A 86 19.59 -24.42 4.92
N VAL A 87 19.26 -25.17 3.87
CA VAL A 87 18.30 -24.74 2.84
C VAL A 87 16.91 -24.54 3.44
N SER A 88 16.44 -25.48 4.27
CA SER A 88 15.14 -25.33 4.96
C SER A 88 15.11 -24.11 5.88
N SER A 89 16.17 -23.88 6.66
CA SER A 89 16.28 -22.72 7.56
C SER A 89 16.27 -21.41 6.78
N LEU A 90 16.98 -21.35 5.66
CA LEU A 90 16.99 -20.18 4.77
C LEU A 90 15.58 -19.87 4.24
N ILE A 91 14.83 -20.90 3.80
CA ILE A 91 13.45 -20.73 3.34
C ILE A 91 12.55 -20.21 4.47
N PHE A 92 12.62 -20.81 5.66
CA PHE A 92 11.78 -20.40 6.80
C PHE A 92 12.10 -19.00 7.30
N LEU A 93 13.38 -18.65 7.42
CA LEU A 93 13.80 -17.31 7.84
C LEU A 93 13.48 -16.27 6.76
N GLY A 94 13.72 -16.59 5.48
CA GLY A 94 13.39 -15.71 4.37
C GLY A 94 11.88 -15.44 4.25
N MET A 95 11.04 -16.46 4.41
CA MET A 95 9.58 -16.26 4.46
C MET A 95 9.15 -15.36 5.63
N LYS A 96 9.82 -15.47 6.78
CA LYS A 96 9.53 -14.66 7.96
C LYS A 96 9.87 -13.19 7.72
N GLU A 97 11.05 -12.91 7.16
CA GLU A 97 11.49 -11.56 6.83
C GLU A 97 10.60 -10.93 5.76
N LEU A 98 10.30 -11.67 4.68
CA LEU A 98 9.39 -11.22 3.63
C LEU A 98 8.00 -10.91 4.18
N ALA A 99 7.47 -11.72 5.11
CA ALA A 99 6.18 -11.44 5.75
C ALA A 99 6.21 -10.18 6.62
N ALA A 100 7.36 -9.87 7.24
CA ALA A 100 7.54 -8.64 8.01
C ALA A 100 7.57 -7.42 7.07
N ASP A 101 8.34 -7.49 5.99
CA ASP A 101 8.43 -6.42 5.00
C ASP A 101 7.06 -6.12 4.36
N LEU A 102 6.31 -7.17 3.98
CA LEU A 102 4.96 -7.02 3.43
C LEU A 102 3.92 -6.49 4.43
N SER A 103 4.21 -6.52 5.73
CA SER A 103 3.26 -6.03 6.74
C SER A 103 3.17 -4.51 6.82
N ASN A 104 4.19 -3.78 6.33
CA ASN A 104 4.21 -2.33 6.29
C ASN A 104 4.66 -1.78 4.91
N PRO A 105 3.86 -1.96 3.85
CA PRO A 105 4.29 -1.66 2.47
C PRO A 105 4.35 -0.15 2.13
N PHE A 106 4.00 0.71 3.09
CA PHE A 106 3.99 2.17 2.96
C PHE A 106 5.05 2.84 3.86
N GLY A 107 6.06 2.07 4.29
CA GLY A 107 7.19 2.57 5.06
C GLY A 107 8.21 3.33 4.22
N THR A 108 9.47 3.24 4.65
CA THR A 108 10.62 3.88 3.99
C THR A 108 11.65 2.86 3.51
N ASP A 109 11.30 1.58 3.51
CA ASP A 109 12.20 0.49 3.15
C ASP A 109 12.36 0.41 1.63
N SER A 110 13.46 -0.19 1.16
CA SER A 110 13.77 -0.27 -0.28
C SER A 110 12.78 -1.11 -1.09
N VAL A 111 11.94 -1.89 -0.41
CA VAL A 111 10.92 -2.76 -0.99
C VAL A 111 9.51 -2.17 -0.91
N ASP A 112 9.36 -0.97 -0.33
CA ASP A 112 8.08 -0.30 -0.17
C ASP A 112 7.59 0.38 -1.45
N PHE A 113 6.31 0.74 -1.46
CA PHE A 113 5.72 1.46 -2.57
C PHE A 113 6.27 2.89 -2.67
N PRO A 114 6.69 3.37 -3.87
CA PRO A 114 7.22 4.71 -4.07
C PRO A 114 6.08 5.74 -4.14
N THR A 115 5.38 5.94 -3.02
CA THR A 115 4.20 6.81 -2.91
C THR A 115 4.48 8.26 -3.27
N ASP A 116 5.65 8.78 -2.89
CA ASP A 116 6.10 10.14 -3.24
C ASP A 116 6.20 10.34 -4.75
N LEU A 117 6.74 9.34 -5.45
CA LEU A 117 6.87 9.37 -6.90
C LEU A 117 5.49 9.35 -7.56
N TRP A 118 4.59 8.48 -7.10
CA TRP A 118 3.23 8.39 -7.65
C TRP A 118 2.42 9.65 -7.39
N LEU A 119 2.58 10.30 -6.23
CA LEU A 119 1.96 11.58 -5.93
C LEU A 119 2.49 12.68 -6.86
N CYS A 120 3.81 12.75 -7.04
CA CYS A 120 4.44 13.70 -7.96
C CYS A 120 3.97 13.51 -9.40
N MET A 121 3.93 12.26 -9.88
CA MET A 121 3.41 11.92 -11.21
C MET A 121 1.94 12.32 -11.35
N THR A 122 1.10 12.00 -10.37
CA THR A 122 -0.34 12.34 -10.41
C THR A 122 -0.55 13.84 -10.41
N TYR A 123 0.21 14.59 -9.62
CA TYR A 123 0.18 16.05 -9.59
C TYR A 123 0.58 16.63 -10.94
N ASN A 124 1.73 16.22 -11.49
CA ASN A 124 2.23 16.73 -12.77
C ASN A 124 1.27 16.41 -13.92
N SER A 125 0.72 15.20 -13.96
CA SER A 125 -0.29 14.85 -14.96
C SER A 125 -1.55 15.73 -14.83
N SER A 126 -1.99 16.02 -13.60
CA SER A 126 -3.15 16.89 -13.37
C SER A 126 -2.91 18.31 -13.87
N VAL A 127 -1.72 18.86 -13.63
CA VAL A 127 -1.31 20.18 -14.14
C VAL A 127 -1.27 20.19 -15.66
N GLN A 128 -0.64 19.19 -16.29
CA GLN A 128 -0.57 19.07 -17.75
C GLN A 128 -1.95 18.98 -18.41
N PHE A 129 -2.89 18.23 -17.82
CA PHE A 129 -4.26 18.16 -18.33
C PHE A 129 -4.99 19.49 -18.23
N MET A 130 -4.73 20.28 -17.18
CA MET A 130 -5.30 21.61 -17.03
C MET A 130 -4.72 22.58 -18.06
N GLU A 131 -3.40 22.64 -18.22
CA GLU A 131 -2.73 23.51 -19.19
C GLU A 131 -3.19 23.23 -20.63
N HIS A 132 -3.25 21.95 -21.02
CA HIS A 132 -3.70 21.59 -22.36
C HIS A 132 -5.19 21.92 -22.60
N SER A 133 -6.02 21.88 -21.54
CA SER A 133 -7.43 22.26 -21.65
C SER A 133 -7.63 23.76 -21.86
N GLU A 134 -6.74 24.61 -21.31
CA GLU A 134 -6.78 26.05 -21.53
C GLU A 134 -6.35 26.42 -22.95
N GLU A 135 -5.31 25.76 -23.47
CA GLU A 135 -4.79 25.99 -24.82
C GLU A 135 -5.84 25.66 -25.90
N PHE A 136 -6.59 24.57 -25.73
CA PHE A 136 -7.70 24.21 -26.62
C PHE A 136 -8.87 25.20 -26.59
N GLN A 137 -9.09 25.89 -25.45
CA GLN A 137 -10.12 26.95 -25.39
C GLN A 137 -9.69 28.20 -26.15
N LEU A 138 -8.40 28.55 -26.12
CA LEU A 138 -7.85 29.70 -26.86
C LEU A 138 -7.84 29.49 -28.38
N GLU A 139 -7.75 28.24 -28.85
CA GLU A 139 -7.84 27.93 -30.30
C GLU A 139 -9.29 28.00 -30.85
N LEU A 140 -10.30 27.99 -29.97
CA LEU A 140 -11.72 28.02 -30.34
C LEU A 140 -12.34 29.43 -30.31
N GLU A 141 -11.61 30.43 -29.80
CA GLU A 141 -11.98 31.86 -29.80
C GLU A 141 -11.29 32.63 -30.93
#